data_AF-A0A7R9HY53-F1
#
_entry.id   AF-A0A7R9HY53-F1
#
_cell.length_a   1.000
_cell.length_b   1.000
_cell.length_c   1.000
_cell.angle_alpha   90.00
_cell.angle_beta   90.00
_cell.angle_gamma   90.00
#
_symmetry.space_group_name_H-M   'P 1'
#
loop_
_entity.id
_entity.type
_entity.pdbx_description
1 polymer ?
#
loop_
_entity_poly.entity_id
_entity_poly.type
_entity_poly.pdbx_seq_one_letter_code
_entity_poly.pdbx_strand_id
1 'polypeptide(L)'
;MSENRLMNVKVNQRVEVTGKDVRGVVAYVGSTMFASGKWIGVVLDEPRGKNNGSIQGKTYFQCKENHGMFVRQSQLTLLDESGAPIGEIASPLSGASTATTPDEGRPRPRLSRLSLVGSRSQGDFPQKDDSAASTPARETSMLQQASEPPSKRASFIEKTHTASSKQASKRPQSLVEANIEEDQDKEKLKDYDKTKIQLDQLVEFKTKIMEYQSSLQKELQRAKQEAKEAIEARNQHAEEMKEFEDTMELLTLDKEMAEEKTEIIQTELVEAREKLEEMTLDLELLKAELSIKEGGGGGGATSYEVKQLEQHNAHLKDTVVRMRDLAAHLKHETQVLQKDLDQKNSEVRELARTKEKLSARIEEMEHQISDLQEQRDAFLYLNLILSSIQLQFTQLLT
;
A
#
# COMPACT_ATOMS: atom_id res chain seq x y z
N MET A 1 -8.93 16.97 36.18
CA MET A 1 -8.81 16.12 34.97
C MET A 1 -7.81 16.82 34.07
N SER A 2 -6.59 16.29 33.98
CA SER A 2 -5.49 16.93 33.30
C SER A 2 -5.75 17.00 31.80
N GLU A 3 -5.77 18.22 31.30
CA GLU A 3 -6.04 18.59 29.91
C GLU A 3 -4.92 18.03 29.03
N ASN A 4 -5.22 16.94 28.32
CA ASN A 4 -4.27 16.23 27.49
C ASN A 4 -4.06 17.05 26.20
N ARG A 5 -3.17 18.04 26.27
CA ARG A 5 -2.76 18.88 25.15
C ARG A 5 -2.30 17.95 24.03
N LEU A 6 -3.07 17.91 22.94
CA LEU A 6 -2.83 17.02 21.82
C LEU A 6 -1.53 17.45 21.12
N MET A 7 -0.41 16.84 21.52
CA MET A 7 0.87 17.04 20.85
C MET A 7 0.78 16.41 19.46
N ASN A 8 0.53 17.19 18.42
CA ASN A 8 0.47 16.68 17.05
C ASN A 8 1.84 16.15 16.62
N VAL A 9 2.05 14.83 16.77
CA VAL A 9 3.25 14.14 16.28
C VAL A 9 3.29 14.19 14.75
N LYS A 10 4.45 14.56 14.20
CA LYS A 10 4.73 14.67 12.76
C LYS A 10 5.87 13.71 12.37
N VAL A 11 5.90 13.35 11.09
CA VAL A 11 7.01 12.61 10.49
C VAL A 11 8.31 13.40 10.64
N ASN A 12 9.43 12.71 10.77
CA ASN A 12 10.78 13.20 11.02
C ASN A 12 11.00 13.85 12.40
N GLN A 13 10.10 13.67 13.36
CA GLN A 13 10.33 14.10 14.74
C GLN A 13 11.08 13.04 15.55
N ARG A 14 11.98 13.50 16.43
CA ARG A 14 12.68 12.65 17.38
C ARG A 14 11.76 12.31 18.54
N VAL A 15 11.71 11.03 18.90
CA VAL A 15 10.82 10.53 19.95
C VAL A 15 11.49 9.46 20.79
N GLU A 16 11.01 9.31 22.02
CA GLU A 16 11.34 8.21 22.91
C GLU A 16 10.08 7.39 23.20
N VAL A 17 10.23 6.06 23.18
CA VAL A 17 9.15 5.14 23.49
C VAL A 17 9.08 4.94 25.01
N THR A 18 8.00 5.45 25.61
CA THR A 18 7.78 5.41 27.07
C THR A 18 7.80 3.98 27.59
N GLY A 19 8.52 3.72 28.68
CA GLY A 19 8.59 2.42 29.36
C GLY A 19 9.60 1.42 28.78
N LYS A 20 10.26 1.74 27.66
CA LYS A 20 11.35 0.91 27.08
C LYS A 20 12.70 1.62 26.99
N ASP A 21 12.70 2.94 27.18
CA ASP A 21 13.88 3.81 27.06
C ASP A 21 14.60 3.61 25.72
N VAL A 22 13.82 3.61 24.63
CA VAL A 22 14.33 3.46 23.26
C VAL A 22 13.94 4.67 22.44
N ARG A 23 14.93 5.24 21.76
CA ARG A 23 14.76 6.43 20.93
C ARG A 23 14.67 6.07 19.46
N GLY A 24 14.06 6.98 18.71
CA GLY A 24 13.92 6.84 17.27
C GLY A 24 13.32 8.07 16.62
N VAL A 25 13.06 7.94 15.32
CA VAL A 25 12.48 9.00 14.49
C VAL A 25 11.14 8.52 13.95
N VAL A 26 10.13 9.39 14.02
CA VAL A 26 8.82 9.11 13.44
C VAL A 26 8.94 9.03 11.93
N ALA A 27 8.60 7.89 11.34
CA ALA A 27 8.62 7.68 9.90
C ALA A 27 7.21 7.59 9.30
N TYR A 28 6.18 7.32 10.12
CA TYR A 28 4.80 7.21 9.64
C TYR A 28 3.81 7.70 10.68
N VAL A 29 2.74 8.38 10.24
CA VAL A 29 1.62 8.80 11.10
C VAL A 29 0.32 8.62 10.32
N GLY A 30 -0.52 7.67 10.71
CA GLY A 30 -1.76 7.40 9.97
C GLY A 30 -2.50 6.14 10.40
N SER A 31 -3.54 5.80 9.65
CA SER A 31 -4.31 4.57 9.83
C SER A 31 -3.57 3.37 9.23
N THR A 32 -3.72 2.19 9.84
CA THR A 32 -3.03 0.96 9.41
C THR A 32 -4.02 -0.14 9.06
N MET A 33 -3.59 -1.13 8.26
CA MET A 33 -4.41 -2.30 7.91
C MET A 33 -4.48 -3.34 9.03
N PHE A 34 -3.41 -3.50 9.81
CA PHE A 34 -3.34 -4.53 10.86
C PHE A 34 -4.14 -4.16 12.12
N ALA A 35 -4.49 -2.88 12.31
CA ALA A 35 -5.26 -2.41 13.46
C ALA A 35 -5.92 -1.05 13.18
N SER A 36 -7.09 -0.83 13.78
CA SER A 36 -7.87 0.40 13.63
C SER A 36 -7.28 1.60 14.40
N GLY A 37 -7.69 2.81 14.00
CA GLY A 37 -7.27 4.08 14.59
C GLY A 37 -5.89 4.57 14.13
N LYS A 38 -5.44 5.70 14.69
CA LYS A 38 -4.16 6.34 14.33
C LYS A 38 -2.96 5.66 14.98
N TRP A 39 -2.00 5.26 14.17
CA TRP A 39 -0.73 4.64 14.57
C TRP A 39 0.44 5.50 14.15
N ILE A 40 1.53 5.37 14.90
CA ILE A 40 2.78 6.07 14.64
C ILE A 40 3.87 5.02 14.45
N GLY A 41 4.46 5.02 13.25
CA GLY A 41 5.60 4.20 12.91
C GLY A 41 6.88 4.94 13.27
N VAL A 42 7.74 4.31 14.06
CA VAL A 42 9.02 4.85 14.53
C VAL A 42 10.15 3.95 14.03
N VAL A 43 11.17 4.57 13.45
CA VAL A 43 12.45 3.94 13.13
C VAL A 43 13.37 4.16 14.33
N LEU A 44 13.67 3.08 15.04
CA LEU A 44 14.50 3.09 16.24
C LEU A 44 15.97 3.19 15.87
N ASP A 45 16.76 3.81 16.74
CA ASP A 45 18.21 3.88 16.54
C ASP A 45 18.88 2.51 16.79
N GLU A 46 18.34 1.74 17.72
CA GLU A 46 18.80 0.40 18.10
C GLU A 46 17.89 -0.70 17.54
N PRO A 47 18.39 -1.94 17.33
CA PRO A 47 17.63 -3.07 16.81
C PRO A 47 16.66 -3.68 17.87
N ARG A 48 15.81 -2.84 18.47
CA ARG A 48 14.81 -3.21 19.50
C ARG A 48 13.37 -3.13 18.99
N GLY A 49 13.22 -3.06 17.66
CA GLY A 49 11.97 -3.02 16.92
C GLY A 49 11.37 -4.40 16.72
N LYS A 50 10.25 -4.44 16.00
CA LYS A 50 9.48 -5.67 15.72
C LYS A 50 9.37 -5.98 14.22
N ASN A 51 9.72 -5.02 13.37
CA ASN A 51 9.57 -5.12 11.92
C ASN A 51 10.62 -4.24 11.23
N ASN A 52 10.59 -4.21 9.90
CA ASN A 52 11.42 -3.36 9.03
C ASN A 52 10.58 -2.22 8.39
N GLY A 53 9.42 -1.90 8.98
CA GLY A 53 8.45 -0.95 8.44
C GLY A 53 7.41 -1.55 7.48
N SER A 54 7.48 -2.86 7.21
CA SER A 54 6.45 -3.63 6.52
C SER A 54 5.70 -4.56 7.48
N ILE A 55 4.36 -4.62 7.37
CA ILE A 55 3.50 -5.53 8.13
C ILE A 55 2.50 -6.17 7.17
N GLN A 56 2.44 -7.50 7.14
CA GLN A 56 1.52 -8.28 6.29
C GLN A 56 1.59 -7.88 4.81
N GLY A 57 2.80 -7.74 4.26
CA GLY A 57 3.02 -7.39 2.86
C GLY A 57 2.80 -5.91 2.50
N LYS A 58 2.30 -5.07 3.43
CA LYS A 58 2.19 -3.62 3.23
C LYS A 58 3.31 -2.86 3.91
N THR A 59 4.03 -2.07 3.13
CA THR A 59 5.10 -1.17 3.60
C THR A 59 4.54 0.20 3.96
N TYR A 60 4.87 0.69 5.16
CA TYR A 60 4.48 2.03 5.63
C TYR A 60 5.68 2.98 5.68
N PHE A 61 6.86 2.45 5.98
CA PHE A 61 8.15 3.12 5.96
C PHE A 61 9.24 2.06 5.75
N GLN A 62 10.46 2.48 5.43
CA GLN A 62 11.59 1.57 5.21
C GLN A 62 12.65 1.75 6.29
N CYS A 63 13.10 0.66 6.90
CA CYS A 63 14.25 0.64 7.80
C CYS A 63 14.95 -0.72 7.83
N LYS A 64 16.02 -0.82 8.63
CA LYS A 64 16.72 -2.09 8.88
C LYS A 64 15.81 -3.08 9.62
N GLU A 65 16.11 -4.37 9.50
CA GLU A 65 15.40 -5.42 10.22
C GLU A 65 15.49 -5.19 11.75
N ASN A 66 14.38 -5.38 12.46
CA ASN A 66 14.25 -5.09 13.89
C ASN A 66 14.47 -3.61 14.27
N HIS A 67 14.33 -2.64 13.37
CA HIS A 67 14.34 -1.21 13.72
C HIS A 67 12.96 -0.54 13.66
N GLY A 68 11.96 -1.15 13.04
CA GLY A 68 10.62 -0.59 12.92
C GLY A 68 9.74 -0.94 14.12
N MET A 69 9.01 0.05 14.65
CA MET A 69 8.01 -0.15 15.69
C MET A 69 6.75 0.69 15.42
N PHE A 70 5.57 0.09 15.59
CA PHE A 70 4.30 0.82 15.59
C PHE A 70 3.81 0.98 17.02
N VAL A 71 3.52 2.22 17.40
CA VAL A 71 3.02 2.57 18.73
C VAL A 71 1.87 3.58 18.65
N ARG A 72 1.19 3.76 19.78
CA ARG A 72 0.21 4.85 19.95
C ARG A 72 0.91 6.12 20.41
N GLN A 73 0.29 7.26 20.14
CA GLN A 73 0.78 8.57 20.57
C GLN A 73 1.00 8.66 22.09
N SER A 74 0.21 7.96 22.90
CA SER A 74 0.36 7.90 24.36
C SER A 74 1.62 7.17 24.84
N GLN A 75 2.33 6.48 23.95
CA GLN A 75 3.56 5.75 24.24
C GLN A 75 4.81 6.50 23.72
N LEU A 76 4.65 7.74 23.30
CA LEU A 76 5.73 8.56 22.75
C LEU A 76 5.92 9.84 23.54
N THR A 77 7.18 10.13 23.85
CA THR A 77 7.65 11.42 24.34
C THR A 77 8.40 12.11 23.20
N LEU A 78 8.02 13.33 22.82
CA LEU A 78 8.74 14.11 21.81
C LEU A 78 10.10 14.55 22.39
N LEU A 79 11.17 14.48 21.61
CA LEU A 79 12.50 14.93 21.99
C LEU A 79 12.94 16.11 21.13
N ASP A 80 13.67 17.06 21.72
CA ASP A 80 14.28 18.20 21.03
C ASP A 80 15.62 17.81 20.41
N GLU A 81 16.25 18.75 19.72
CA GLU A 81 17.57 18.54 19.11
C GLU A 81 18.67 18.27 20.15
N SER A 82 18.42 18.56 21.42
CA SER A 82 19.32 18.24 22.54
C SER A 82 19.01 16.87 23.18
N GLY A 83 18.01 16.15 22.69
CA GLY A 83 17.55 14.87 23.24
C GLY A 83 16.75 14.99 24.54
N ALA A 84 16.30 16.20 24.90
CA ALA A 84 15.44 16.45 26.04
C ALA A 84 13.96 16.39 25.64
N PRO A 85 13.04 15.97 26.53
CA PRO A 85 11.62 15.96 26.24
C PRO A 85 11.06 17.34 25.85
N ILE A 86 10.54 17.50 24.63
CA ILE A 86 9.74 18.66 24.21
C ILE A 86 8.39 18.56 24.92
N GLY A 87 8.37 19.04 26.16
CA GLY A 87 7.22 18.96 27.05
C GLY A 87 7.47 19.61 28.40
N GLU A 88 8.73 19.79 28.80
CA GLU A 88 9.09 20.48 30.04
C GLU A 88 10.27 21.42 29.82
N ILE A 89 9.98 22.70 29.55
CA ILE A 89 10.94 23.79 29.81
C ILE A 89 10.27 24.78 30.77
N ALA A 90 10.61 24.57 32.04
CA ALA A 90 10.77 25.49 33.18
C ALA A 90 9.75 26.62 33.45
N SER A 91 9.25 26.65 34.70
CA SER A 91 9.12 27.91 35.44
C SER A 91 10.24 28.00 36.49
N PRO A 92 10.94 29.15 36.61
CA PRO A 92 12.02 29.34 37.58
C PRO A 92 11.52 29.91 38.93
N LEU A 93 12.39 29.74 39.94
CA LEU A 93 12.45 30.44 41.25
C LEU A 93 11.44 30.05 42.36
N SER A 94 11.91 29.31 43.38
CA SER A 94 12.27 29.87 44.70
C SER A 94 12.30 28.82 45.82
N GLY A 95 13.38 28.85 46.61
CA GLY A 95 13.27 28.71 48.07
C GLY A 95 13.53 27.34 48.71
N ALA A 96 14.81 27.04 48.94
CA ALA A 96 15.39 26.56 50.20
C ALA A 96 14.74 25.40 51.01
N SER A 97 15.59 24.36 51.20
CA SER A 97 15.94 23.72 52.48
C SER A 97 15.40 22.33 52.85
N THR A 98 16.41 21.48 53.13
CA THR A 98 16.54 20.45 54.19
C THR A 98 15.87 19.07 54.03
N ALA A 99 16.71 18.13 53.61
CA ALA A 99 17.18 16.94 54.35
C ALA A 99 16.22 15.81 54.81
N THR A 100 16.79 14.60 54.70
CA THR A 100 16.59 13.35 55.48
C THR A 100 15.54 12.33 55.01
N THR A 101 16.05 11.19 54.50
CA THR A 101 15.44 9.84 54.58
C THR A 101 15.50 9.31 56.04
N PRO A 102 14.96 8.13 56.43
CA PRO A 102 14.23 7.07 55.70
C PRO A 102 12.94 6.56 56.42
N ASP A 103 12.27 5.56 55.83
CA ASP A 103 11.85 4.29 56.49
C ASP A 103 10.39 3.78 56.30
N GLU A 104 10.31 2.43 56.34
CA GLU A 104 9.27 1.41 56.21
C GLU A 104 7.77 1.69 56.45
N GLY A 105 6.92 0.90 55.76
CA GLY A 105 5.55 0.63 56.25
C GLY A 105 4.51 0.17 55.21
N ARG A 106 4.51 -1.12 54.86
CA ARG A 106 3.34 -1.87 54.34
C ARG A 106 2.39 -2.14 55.55
N PRO A 107 1.03 -2.26 55.47
CA PRO A 107 0.36 -3.25 54.62
C PRO A 107 -1.03 -2.97 53.99
N ARG A 108 -1.31 -3.79 52.97
CA ARG A 108 -2.63 -4.04 52.35
C ARG A 108 -3.62 -4.66 53.36
N PRO A 109 -4.93 -4.69 53.09
CA PRO A 109 -5.59 -5.81 52.35
C PRO A 109 -6.73 -5.30 51.44
N ARG A 110 -7.46 -6.02 50.58
CA ARG A 110 -7.56 -7.37 49.99
C ARG A 110 -8.65 -7.22 48.88
N LEU A 111 -8.47 -7.85 47.71
CA LEU A 111 -9.36 -8.87 47.10
C LEU A 111 -10.83 -8.43 46.91
N SER A 112 -11.55 -8.65 45.80
CA SER A 112 -11.42 -9.48 44.60
C SER A 112 -12.77 -9.40 43.88
N ARG A 113 -12.84 -9.47 42.55
CA ARG A 113 -13.78 -10.37 41.85
C ARG A 113 -13.58 -10.37 40.34
N LEU A 114 -13.30 -11.58 39.84
CA LEU A 114 -13.49 -12.02 38.46
C LEU A 114 -14.97 -12.36 38.20
N SER A 115 -15.27 -12.64 36.93
CA SER A 115 -16.50 -13.15 36.28
C SER A 115 -17.41 -12.04 35.74
N LEU A 116 -18.03 -12.15 34.55
CA LEU A 116 -18.37 -13.31 33.73
C LEU A 116 -18.69 -12.87 32.27
N VAL A 117 -18.46 -13.83 31.38
CA VAL A 117 -19.07 -14.11 30.07
C VAL A 117 -20.55 -13.67 29.89
N GLY A 118 -20.92 -13.28 28.67
CA GLY A 118 -22.22 -13.67 28.10
C GLY A 118 -23.06 -12.64 27.33
N SER A 119 -23.09 -12.83 26.00
CA SER A 119 -24.26 -12.80 25.11
C SER A 119 -24.93 -11.49 24.64
N ARG A 120 -24.88 -11.33 23.29
CA ARG A 120 -25.99 -11.13 22.32
C ARG A 120 -27.27 -10.41 22.78
N SER A 121 -27.56 -9.29 22.12
CA SER A 121 -28.87 -8.91 21.51
C SER A 121 -28.71 -7.53 20.86
N GLN A 122 -28.88 -7.39 19.54
CA GLN A 122 -30.14 -7.05 18.85
C GLN A 122 -30.57 -5.59 19.04
N GLY A 123 -30.67 -4.87 17.91
CA GLY A 123 -31.63 -3.78 17.64
C GLY A 123 -31.44 -2.47 18.39
N ASP A 124 -31.19 -1.39 17.67
CA ASP A 124 -32.26 -0.47 17.23
C ASP A 124 -31.64 0.91 16.97
N PHE A 125 -31.65 1.33 15.70
CA PHE A 125 -31.24 2.66 15.27
C PHE A 125 -32.51 3.51 15.12
N PRO A 126 -32.64 4.67 15.80
CA PRO A 126 -33.68 5.62 15.45
C PRO A 126 -33.22 6.48 14.28
N GLN A 127 -34.01 6.39 13.21
CA GLN A 127 -34.03 7.28 12.05
C GLN A 127 -34.82 8.55 12.39
N LYS A 128 -34.29 9.72 11.98
CA LYS A 128 -34.99 10.97 11.62
C LYS A 128 -33.96 11.87 10.94
N ASP A 129 -34.00 11.95 9.62
CA ASP A 129 -34.77 12.93 8.82
C ASP A 129 -34.19 14.34 8.94
N ASP A 130 -33.53 14.80 7.87
CA ASP A 130 -33.77 16.12 7.29
C ASP A 130 -33.25 16.19 5.83
N SER A 131 -34.21 16.17 4.92
CA SER A 131 -34.40 17.03 3.74
C SER A 131 -33.21 17.71 3.04
N ALA A 132 -33.08 17.34 1.75
CA ALA A 132 -33.13 18.21 0.57
C ALA A 132 -32.15 19.39 0.41
N ALA A 133 -31.23 19.25 -0.56
CA ALA A 133 -30.89 20.24 -1.60
C ALA A 133 -29.87 19.58 -2.55
N SER A 134 -30.27 19.02 -3.70
CA SER A 134 -30.38 19.73 -5.00
C SER A 134 -29.34 20.84 -5.19
N THR A 135 -28.15 20.50 -5.67
CA THR A 135 -27.22 21.47 -6.27
C THR A 135 -27.43 21.51 -7.78
N PRO A 136 -27.84 22.66 -8.35
CA PRO A 136 -27.90 22.81 -9.79
C PRO A 136 -26.50 23.04 -10.33
N ALA A 137 -26.17 22.30 -11.37
CA ALA A 137 -25.14 22.66 -12.32
C ALA A 137 -25.55 23.97 -12.99
N ARG A 138 -24.71 25.01 -12.94
CA ARG A 138 -24.82 26.11 -13.91
C ARG A 138 -23.52 26.87 -14.12
N GLU A 139 -23.00 26.67 -15.34
CA GLU A 139 -22.46 27.66 -16.29
C GLU A 139 -21.28 28.53 -15.85
N THR A 140 -20.09 28.14 -16.31
CA THR A 140 -19.02 29.10 -16.58
C THR A 140 -19.24 29.67 -17.97
N SER A 141 -19.58 30.96 -18.00
CA SER A 141 -19.91 31.78 -19.15
C SER A 141 -18.88 31.70 -20.29
N MET A 142 -19.37 31.28 -21.45
CA MET A 142 -18.73 31.52 -22.75
C MET A 142 -18.85 33.00 -23.10
N LEU A 143 -17.72 33.68 -23.29
CA LEU A 143 -17.68 34.94 -24.04
C LEU A 143 -17.28 34.61 -25.47
N GLN A 144 -18.28 34.56 -26.35
CA GLN A 144 -18.09 34.53 -27.79
C GLN A 144 -18.87 35.68 -28.44
N GLN A 145 -18.13 36.43 -29.25
CA GLN A 145 -18.59 37.21 -30.40
C GLN A 145 -19.39 38.50 -30.16
N ALA A 146 -18.65 39.62 -30.08
CA ALA A 146 -19.14 40.89 -30.58
C ALA A 146 -19.08 40.88 -32.12
N SER A 147 -20.23 41.15 -32.72
CA SER A 147 -20.46 41.31 -34.15
C SER A 147 -19.78 42.56 -34.71
N GLU A 148 -19.10 42.39 -35.85
CA GLU A 148 -18.67 43.44 -36.78
C GLU A 148 -19.85 44.34 -37.21
N PRO A 149 -19.61 45.63 -37.51
CA PRO A 149 -20.42 46.35 -38.49
C PRO A 149 -19.79 46.21 -39.89
N PRO A 150 -20.58 46.00 -40.95
CA PRO A 150 -20.07 45.89 -42.31
C PRO A 150 -19.77 47.26 -42.90
N SER A 151 -18.55 47.42 -43.42
CA SER A 151 -18.21 48.49 -44.35
C SER A 151 -18.77 48.14 -45.74
N LYS A 152 -19.68 48.98 -46.26
CA LYS A 152 -20.05 49.01 -47.68
C LYS A 152 -19.99 50.45 -48.22
N ARG A 153 -18.86 50.73 -48.89
CA ARG A 153 -18.71 51.36 -50.21
C ARG A 153 -19.84 52.27 -50.76
N ALA A 154 -19.50 53.56 -50.84
CA ALA A 154 -19.70 54.56 -51.92
C ALA A 154 -21.05 54.74 -52.66
N SER A 155 -21.54 55.99 -52.63
CA SER A 155 -22.11 56.73 -53.77
C SER A 155 -22.10 58.23 -53.42
N PHE A 156 -21.19 59.04 -53.96
CA PHE A 156 -21.43 59.88 -55.15
C PHE A 156 -22.81 60.54 -55.17
N ILE A 157 -22.92 61.77 -54.67
CA ILE A 157 -23.93 62.76 -55.10
C ILE A 157 -23.27 64.13 -55.20
N GLU A 158 -23.17 64.56 -56.45
CA GLU A 158 -22.91 65.90 -56.96
C GLU A 158 -23.98 66.90 -56.49
N LYS A 159 -23.54 68.10 -56.08
CA LYS A 159 -24.32 69.33 -56.20
C LYS A 159 -23.41 70.55 -56.19
N THR A 160 -23.38 71.19 -57.35
CA THR A 160 -22.91 72.53 -57.67
C THR A 160 -23.77 73.60 -56.98
N HIS A 161 -23.16 74.62 -56.36
CA HIS A 161 -23.17 76.06 -56.71
C HIS A 161 -23.16 76.80 -55.33
N THR A 162 -22.54 77.94 -55.05
CA THR A 162 -21.99 79.06 -55.85
C THR A 162 -21.16 79.96 -54.91
N ALA A 163 -20.06 80.47 -55.46
CA ALA A 163 -19.35 81.73 -55.20
C ALA A 163 -19.57 82.53 -53.89
N SER A 164 -18.46 82.87 -53.22
CA SER A 164 -18.07 84.28 -53.09
C SER A 164 -16.57 84.44 -52.84
N SER A 165 -16.00 85.37 -53.58
CA SER A 165 -14.67 85.96 -53.51
C SER A 165 -14.31 86.49 -52.12
N LYS A 166 -13.06 86.31 -51.67
CA LYS A 166 -12.06 87.40 -51.51
C LYS A 166 -10.78 86.94 -50.79
N GLN A 167 -9.67 87.53 -51.25
CA GLN A 167 -8.43 87.84 -50.54
C GLN A 167 -7.40 86.72 -50.27
N ALA A 168 -6.45 86.67 -51.19
CA ALA A 168 -5.07 86.29 -50.93
C ALA A 168 -4.42 87.26 -49.93
N SER A 169 -4.02 86.74 -48.77
CA SER A 169 -2.78 87.10 -48.03
C SER A 169 -2.74 86.29 -46.74
N LYS A 170 -2.16 85.07 -46.80
CA LYS A 170 -1.77 84.18 -45.69
C LYS A 170 -1.34 82.84 -46.32
N ARG A 171 -0.13 82.77 -46.91
CA ARG A 171 0.33 81.56 -47.63
C ARG A 171 1.66 80.91 -47.18
N PRO A 172 2.37 81.38 -46.14
CA PRO A 172 3.44 80.57 -45.55
C PRO A 172 3.07 79.88 -44.21
N GLN A 173 2.03 80.32 -43.49
CA GLN A 173 1.69 79.73 -42.18
C GLN A 173 0.79 78.49 -42.27
N SER A 174 -0.22 78.49 -43.15
CA SER A 174 -1.15 77.35 -43.31
C SER A 174 -0.52 76.13 -43.99
N LEU A 175 0.53 76.33 -44.79
CA LEU A 175 1.26 75.22 -45.42
C LEU A 175 2.17 74.50 -44.42
N VAL A 176 2.70 75.24 -43.44
CA VAL A 176 3.55 74.70 -42.38
C VAL A 176 2.69 73.96 -41.34
N GLU A 177 1.53 74.52 -40.95
CA GLU A 177 0.57 73.84 -40.08
C GLU A 177 0.03 72.53 -40.72
N ALA A 178 -0.28 72.53 -42.01
CA ALA A 178 -0.72 71.32 -42.71
C ALA A 178 0.36 70.23 -42.79
N ASN A 179 1.63 70.60 -43.00
CA ASN A 179 2.73 69.64 -42.99
C ASN A 179 2.99 69.07 -41.58
N ILE A 180 2.84 69.90 -40.53
CA ILE A 180 2.96 69.46 -39.13
C ILE A 180 1.83 68.47 -38.78
N GLU A 181 0.61 68.72 -39.25
CA GLU A 181 -0.54 67.83 -39.04
C GLU A 181 -0.38 66.50 -39.81
N GLU A 182 0.12 66.55 -41.05
CA GLU A 182 0.41 65.34 -41.85
C GLU A 182 1.53 64.48 -41.21
N ASP A 183 2.57 65.10 -40.66
CA ASP A 183 3.64 64.40 -39.95
C ASP A 183 3.14 63.79 -38.63
N GLN A 184 2.28 64.50 -37.89
CA GLN A 184 1.64 63.97 -36.68
C GLN A 184 0.71 62.80 -36.98
N ASP A 185 -0.04 62.84 -38.08
CA ASP A 185 -0.93 61.74 -38.46
C ASP A 185 -0.15 60.52 -38.98
N LYS A 186 0.99 60.73 -39.66
CA LYS A 186 1.94 59.66 -39.98
C LYS A 186 2.54 59.01 -38.73
N GLU A 187 2.83 59.79 -37.70
CA GLU A 187 3.36 59.28 -36.44
C GLU A 187 2.31 58.47 -35.67
N LYS A 188 1.08 59.00 -35.56
CA LYS A 188 -0.06 58.26 -34.99
C LYS A 188 -0.34 56.96 -35.73
N LEU A 189 -0.21 56.95 -37.06
CA LEU A 189 -0.40 55.74 -37.87
C LEU A 189 0.67 54.68 -37.56
N LYS A 190 1.93 55.09 -37.40
CA LYS A 190 3.03 54.18 -37.00
C LYS A 190 2.81 53.61 -35.60
N ASP A 191 2.35 54.44 -34.67
CA ASP A 191 2.06 53.99 -33.30
C ASP A 191 0.84 53.08 -33.27
N TYR A 192 -0.18 53.36 -34.08
CA TYR A 192 -1.30 52.44 -34.30
C TYR A 192 -0.84 51.08 -34.83
N ASP A 193 0.02 51.05 -35.85
CA ASP A 193 0.56 49.81 -36.41
C ASP A 193 1.41 49.02 -35.40
N LYS A 194 2.23 49.69 -34.58
CA LYS A 194 2.96 49.04 -33.47
C LYS A 194 2.01 48.41 -32.45
N THR A 195 0.98 49.16 -32.05
CA THR A 195 0.00 48.70 -31.06
C THR A 195 -0.81 47.51 -31.59
N LYS A 196 -1.12 47.51 -32.89
CA LYS A 196 -1.80 46.40 -33.57
C LYS A 196 -0.96 45.12 -33.56
N ILE A 197 0.35 45.21 -33.84
CA ILE A 197 1.26 44.05 -33.78
C ILE A 197 1.32 43.48 -32.36
N GLN A 198 1.39 44.34 -31.34
CA GLN A 198 1.35 43.89 -29.94
C GLN A 198 0.03 43.20 -29.59
N LEU A 199 -1.09 43.70 -30.10
CA LEU A 199 -2.40 43.08 -29.91
C LEU A 199 -2.46 41.69 -30.55
N ASP A 200 -1.96 41.55 -31.79
CA ASP A 200 -1.93 40.26 -32.48
C ASP A 200 -1.05 39.23 -31.73
N GLN A 201 0.11 39.66 -31.21
CA GLN A 201 0.96 38.82 -30.36
C GLN A 201 0.24 38.38 -29.08
N LEU A 202 -0.45 39.30 -28.40
CA LEU A 202 -1.21 38.99 -27.19
C LEU A 202 -2.37 38.02 -27.46
N VAL A 203 -3.05 38.15 -28.60
CA VAL A 203 -4.10 37.22 -29.02
C VAL A 203 -3.50 35.83 -29.26
N GLU A 204 -2.34 35.73 -29.91
CA GLU A 204 -1.66 34.44 -30.12
C GLU A 204 -1.21 33.79 -28.81
N PHE A 205 -0.63 34.57 -27.89
CA PHE A 205 -0.27 34.09 -26.55
C PHE A 205 -1.50 33.62 -25.77
N LYS A 206 -2.61 34.36 -25.83
CA LYS A 206 -3.88 33.95 -25.22
C LYS A 206 -4.39 32.63 -25.79
N THR A 207 -4.34 32.45 -27.11
CA THR A 207 -4.74 31.19 -27.75
C THR A 207 -3.87 30.02 -27.28
N LYS A 208 -2.53 30.20 -27.24
CA LYS A 208 -1.61 29.16 -26.73
C LYS A 208 -1.90 28.79 -25.26
N ILE A 209 -2.16 29.78 -24.41
CA ILE A 209 -2.53 29.54 -23.00
C ILE A 209 -3.86 28.78 -22.92
N MET A 210 -4.87 29.15 -23.73
CA MET A 210 -6.15 28.46 -23.76
C MET A 210 -6.03 27.01 -24.24
N GLU A 211 -5.21 26.76 -25.26
CA GLU A 211 -4.92 25.41 -25.75
C GLU A 211 -4.20 24.56 -24.68
N TYR A 212 -3.19 25.14 -24.02
CA TYR A 212 -2.46 24.47 -22.93
C TYR A 212 -3.38 24.17 -21.73
N GLN A 213 -4.26 25.11 -21.38
CA GLN A 213 -5.27 24.91 -20.33
C GLN A 213 -6.22 23.77 -20.72
N SER A 214 -6.68 23.74 -21.97
CA SER A 214 -7.54 22.66 -22.48
C SER A 214 -6.82 21.31 -22.51
N SER A 215 -5.53 21.25 -22.85
CA SER A 215 -4.77 20.00 -22.85
C SER A 215 -4.56 19.48 -21.42
N LEU A 216 -4.17 20.36 -20.48
CA LEU A 216 -4.04 20.00 -19.07
C LEU A 216 -5.36 19.47 -18.50
N GLN A 217 -6.49 20.10 -18.84
CA GLN A 217 -7.79 19.67 -18.36
C GLN A 217 -8.17 18.28 -18.87
N LYS A 218 -7.86 17.96 -20.14
CA LYS A 218 -8.05 16.61 -20.70
C LYS A 218 -7.14 15.57 -20.06
N GLU A 219 -5.88 15.92 -19.83
CA GLU A 219 -4.91 15.02 -19.19
C GLU A 219 -5.31 14.73 -17.74
N LEU A 220 -5.75 15.74 -17.00
CA LEU A 220 -6.28 15.58 -15.64
C LEU A 220 -7.52 14.68 -15.62
N GLN A 221 -8.42 14.81 -16.60
CA GLN A 221 -9.58 13.94 -16.71
C GLN A 221 -9.18 12.49 -17.04
N ARG A 222 -8.19 12.30 -17.92
CA ARG A 222 -7.66 10.97 -18.26
C ARG A 222 -7.00 10.30 -17.05
N ALA A 223 -6.14 11.03 -16.34
CA ALA A 223 -5.48 10.53 -15.13
C ALA A 223 -6.50 10.16 -14.03
N LYS A 224 -7.58 10.94 -13.88
CA LYS A 224 -8.68 10.60 -12.95
C LYS A 224 -9.42 9.33 -13.36
N GLN A 225 -9.69 9.14 -14.64
CA GLN A 225 -10.36 7.94 -15.15
C GLN A 225 -9.49 6.70 -14.97
N GLU A 226 -8.21 6.79 -15.31
CA GLU A 226 -7.24 5.70 -15.14
C GLU A 226 -7.07 5.32 -13.65
N ALA A 227 -7.01 6.31 -12.75
CA ALA A 227 -6.97 6.06 -11.32
C ALA A 227 -8.23 5.35 -10.82
N LYS A 228 -9.40 5.68 -11.37
CA LYS A 228 -10.67 5.01 -11.04
C LYS A 228 -10.68 3.56 -11.52
N GLU A 229 -10.28 3.32 -12.76
CA GLU A 229 -10.18 1.98 -13.35
C GLU A 229 -9.18 1.11 -12.57
N ALA A 230 -8.04 1.67 -12.16
CA ALA A 230 -7.06 0.96 -11.34
C ALA A 230 -7.63 0.56 -9.96
N ILE A 231 -8.43 1.42 -9.33
CA ILE A 231 -9.09 1.10 -8.05
C ILE A 231 -10.14 0.00 -8.23
N GLU A 232 -10.94 0.06 -9.30
CA GLU A 232 -11.95 -0.96 -9.61
C GLU A 232 -11.31 -2.32 -9.90
N ALA A 233 -10.26 -2.37 -10.72
CA ALA A 233 -9.50 -3.60 -10.98
C ALA A 233 -8.88 -4.17 -9.71
N ARG A 234 -8.29 -3.33 -8.85
CA ARG A 234 -7.74 -3.76 -7.55
C ARG A 234 -8.82 -4.34 -6.65
N ASN A 235 -10.01 -3.74 -6.61
CA ASN A 235 -11.10 -4.23 -5.78
C ASN A 235 -11.65 -5.56 -6.30
N GLN A 236 -11.80 -5.73 -7.62
CA GLN A 236 -12.18 -7.00 -8.23
C GLN A 236 -11.18 -8.12 -7.88
N HIS A 237 -9.88 -7.87 -8.04
CA HIS A 237 -8.86 -8.85 -7.63
C HIS A 237 -8.87 -9.15 -6.13
N ALA A 238 -9.20 -8.17 -5.29
CA ALA A 238 -9.35 -8.40 -3.85
C ALA A 238 -10.57 -9.28 -3.52
N GLU A 239 -11.67 -9.12 -4.24
CA GLU A 239 -12.86 -9.98 -4.12
C GLU A 239 -12.57 -11.40 -4.60
N GLU A 240 -11.94 -11.56 -5.78
CA GLU A 240 -11.52 -12.87 -6.30
C GLU A 240 -10.57 -13.60 -5.34
N MET A 241 -9.61 -12.89 -4.75
CA MET A 241 -8.70 -13.45 -3.75
C MET A 241 -9.43 -13.91 -2.50
N LYS A 242 -10.45 -13.17 -2.06
CA LYS A 242 -11.26 -13.55 -0.91
C LYS A 242 -12.11 -14.77 -1.19
N GLU A 243 -12.74 -14.86 -2.36
CA GLU A 243 -13.50 -16.04 -2.77
C GLU A 243 -12.60 -17.29 -2.85
N PHE A 244 -11.36 -17.12 -3.32
CA PHE A 244 -10.36 -18.18 -3.33
C PHE A 244 -9.95 -18.60 -1.91
N GLU A 245 -9.78 -17.65 -0.99
CA GLU A 245 -9.48 -17.90 0.42
C GLU A 245 -10.62 -18.69 1.09
N ASP A 246 -11.87 -18.26 0.92
CA ASP A 246 -13.06 -18.97 1.44
C ASP A 246 -13.15 -20.41 0.86
N THR A 247 -12.82 -20.58 -0.42
CA THR A 247 -12.78 -21.91 -1.07
C THR A 247 -11.68 -22.79 -0.50
N MET A 248 -10.51 -22.20 -0.23
CA MET A 248 -9.38 -22.92 0.38
C MET A 248 -9.69 -23.34 1.81
N GLU A 249 -10.34 -22.48 2.61
CA GLU A 249 -10.78 -22.83 3.97
C GLU A 249 -11.74 -24.02 3.95
N LEU A 250 -12.72 -24.01 3.03
CA LEU A 250 -13.67 -25.13 2.88
C LEU A 250 -12.97 -26.44 2.49
N LEU A 251 -12.07 -26.40 1.48
CA LEU A 251 -11.32 -27.58 1.05
C LEU A 251 -10.40 -28.12 2.14
N THR A 252 -9.85 -27.24 2.98
CA THR A 252 -9.00 -27.63 4.10
C THR A 252 -9.82 -28.38 5.16
N LEU A 253 -11.01 -27.89 5.50
CA LEU A 253 -11.91 -28.57 6.43
C LEU A 253 -12.36 -29.94 5.89
N ASP A 254 -12.73 -30.02 4.61
CA ASP A 254 -13.12 -31.30 3.99
C ASP A 254 -11.98 -32.33 4.02
N LYS A 255 -10.74 -31.87 3.81
CA LYS A 255 -9.55 -32.69 3.92
C LYS A 255 -9.34 -33.18 5.36
N GLU A 256 -9.40 -32.28 6.35
CA GLU A 256 -9.23 -32.65 7.77
C GLU A 256 -10.29 -33.67 8.21
N MET A 257 -11.55 -33.48 7.82
CA MET A 257 -12.62 -34.44 8.11
C MET A 257 -12.39 -35.80 7.44
N ALA A 258 -11.87 -35.83 6.22
CA ALA A 258 -11.54 -37.07 5.52
C ALA A 258 -10.35 -37.80 6.17
N GLU A 259 -9.34 -37.06 6.62
CA GLU A 259 -8.19 -37.59 7.35
C GLU A 259 -8.62 -38.20 8.68
N GLU A 260 -9.40 -37.48 9.50
CA GLU A 260 -9.92 -38.00 10.78
C GLU A 260 -10.76 -39.27 10.59
N LYS A 261 -11.65 -39.28 9.58
CA LYS A 261 -12.44 -40.48 9.26
C LYS A 261 -11.56 -41.67 8.87
N THR A 262 -10.48 -41.40 8.12
CA THR A 262 -9.54 -42.45 7.70
C THR A 262 -8.78 -42.99 8.90
N GLU A 263 -8.32 -42.12 9.81
CA GLU A 263 -7.66 -42.53 11.05
C GLU A 263 -8.58 -43.40 11.93
N ILE A 264 -9.84 -43.00 12.11
CA ILE A 264 -10.83 -43.78 12.87
C ILE A 264 -11.00 -45.19 12.27
N ILE A 265 -11.22 -45.29 10.96
CA ILE A 265 -11.38 -46.58 10.29
C ILE A 265 -10.11 -47.43 10.41
N GLN A 266 -8.92 -46.82 10.36
CA GLN A 266 -7.66 -47.53 10.57
C GLN A 266 -7.55 -48.07 11.99
N THR A 267 -7.93 -47.30 13.01
CA THR A 267 -7.95 -47.77 14.41
C THR A 267 -8.92 -48.94 14.59
N GLU A 268 -10.14 -48.83 14.07
CA GLU A 268 -11.13 -49.92 14.11
C GLU A 268 -10.65 -51.19 13.40
N LEU A 269 -9.94 -51.04 12.27
CA LEU A 269 -9.33 -52.15 11.55
C LEU A 269 -8.24 -52.85 12.37
N VAL A 270 -7.41 -52.09 13.08
CA VAL A 270 -6.38 -52.65 13.98
C VAL A 270 -7.04 -53.42 15.12
N GLU A 271 -8.04 -52.84 15.78
CA GLU A 271 -8.76 -53.50 16.88
C GLU A 271 -9.46 -54.78 16.41
N ALA A 272 -10.07 -54.77 15.22
CA ALA A 272 -10.68 -55.95 14.64
C ALA A 272 -9.65 -57.05 14.30
N ARG A 273 -8.44 -56.66 13.86
CA ARG A 273 -7.34 -57.59 13.61
C ARG A 273 -6.83 -58.22 14.90
N GLU A 274 -6.62 -57.43 15.95
CA GLU A 274 -6.19 -57.95 17.26
C GLU A 274 -7.20 -58.95 17.84
N LYS A 275 -8.50 -58.65 17.77
CA LYS A 275 -9.57 -59.59 18.17
C LYS A 275 -9.57 -60.87 17.34
N LEU A 276 -9.29 -60.77 16.04
CA LEU A 276 -9.18 -61.94 15.18
C LEU A 276 -7.97 -62.81 15.57
N GLU A 277 -6.83 -62.17 15.87
CA GLU A 277 -5.62 -62.86 16.33
C GLU A 277 -5.85 -63.56 17.69
N GLU A 278 -6.50 -62.89 18.65
CA GLU A 278 -6.88 -63.46 19.95
C GLU A 278 -7.78 -64.69 19.78
N MET A 279 -8.88 -64.56 19.04
CA MET A 279 -9.79 -65.68 18.77
C MET A 279 -9.10 -66.82 18.01
N THR A 280 -8.14 -66.51 17.15
CA THR A 280 -7.36 -67.52 16.43
C THR A 280 -6.46 -68.30 17.40
N LEU A 281 -5.78 -67.61 18.32
CA LEU A 281 -4.96 -68.25 19.35
C LEU A 281 -5.81 -69.12 20.30
N ASP A 282 -6.97 -68.64 20.73
CA ASP A 282 -7.90 -69.43 21.55
C ASP A 282 -8.35 -70.72 20.86
N LEU A 283 -8.66 -70.64 19.56
CA LEU A 283 -9.00 -71.82 18.76
C LEU A 283 -7.82 -72.79 18.62
N GLU A 284 -6.60 -72.30 18.47
CA GLU A 284 -5.40 -73.13 18.42
C GLU A 284 -5.15 -73.84 19.75
N LEU A 285 -5.34 -73.15 20.88
CA LEU A 285 -5.20 -73.71 22.21
C LEU A 285 -6.28 -74.77 22.49
N LEU A 286 -7.54 -74.49 22.17
CA LEU A 286 -8.65 -75.44 22.28
C LEU A 286 -8.44 -76.69 21.41
N LYS A 287 -7.94 -76.52 20.18
CA LYS A 287 -7.59 -77.65 19.30
C LYS A 287 -6.45 -78.47 19.88
N ALA A 288 -5.43 -77.83 20.46
CA ALA A 288 -4.33 -78.52 21.12
C ALA A 288 -4.83 -79.31 22.35
N GLU A 289 -5.70 -78.73 23.18
CA GLU A 289 -6.32 -79.43 24.32
C GLU A 289 -7.18 -80.62 23.89
N LEU A 290 -7.96 -80.48 22.81
CA LEU A 290 -8.73 -81.58 22.22
C LEU A 290 -7.80 -82.68 21.68
N SER A 291 -6.71 -82.30 21.01
CA SER A 291 -5.70 -83.26 20.52
C SER A 291 -5.00 -84.01 21.66
N ILE A 292 -4.77 -83.37 22.81
CA ILE A 292 -4.22 -84.03 24.01
C ILE A 292 -5.24 -85.01 24.59
N LYS A 293 -6.53 -84.66 24.59
CA LYS A 293 -7.63 -85.55 25.02
C LYS A 293 -7.87 -86.74 24.09
N GLU A 294 -7.69 -86.56 22.78
CA GLU A 294 -7.79 -87.64 21.78
C GLU A 294 -6.52 -88.51 21.72
N GLY A 295 -5.43 -88.09 22.39
CA GLY A 295 -4.14 -88.77 22.46
C GLY A 295 -4.06 -90.03 23.33
N GLY A 296 -5.19 -90.68 23.61
CA GLY A 296 -5.24 -92.07 24.10
C GLY A 296 -5.08 -93.06 22.95
N GLY A 297 -3.94 -93.06 22.26
CA GLY A 297 -3.70 -93.98 21.14
C GLY A 297 -2.50 -93.57 20.29
N GLY A 298 -1.37 -94.23 20.50
CA GLY A 298 -0.08 -93.92 19.88
C GLY A 298 -0.07 -94.00 18.36
N GLY A 299 0.51 -92.98 17.73
CA GLY A 299 0.85 -92.94 16.31
C GLY A 299 0.62 -91.58 15.62
N GLY A 300 -0.24 -90.72 16.16
CA GLY A 300 -0.65 -89.46 15.49
C GLY A 300 0.07 -88.17 15.93
N ALA A 301 0.72 -88.15 17.11
CA ALA A 301 1.27 -86.93 17.73
C ALA A 301 2.29 -86.21 16.83
N THR A 302 3.17 -86.96 16.18
CA THR A 302 4.21 -86.41 15.29
C THR A 302 3.62 -85.81 14.01
N SER A 303 2.50 -86.35 13.51
CA SER A 303 1.82 -85.80 12.33
C SER A 303 1.07 -84.50 12.64
N TYR A 304 0.55 -84.36 13.87
CA TYR A 304 -0.15 -83.15 14.31
C TYR A 304 0.84 -82.01 14.58
N GLU A 305 1.95 -82.29 15.28
CA GLU A 305 3.02 -81.31 15.53
C GLU A 305 3.65 -80.80 14.23
N VAL A 306 3.88 -81.69 13.25
CA VAL A 306 4.36 -81.30 11.91
C VAL A 306 3.35 -80.39 11.21
N LYS A 307 2.05 -80.71 11.27
CA LYS A 307 0.99 -79.91 10.65
C LYS A 307 0.83 -78.52 11.29
N GLN A 308 1.02 -78.42 12.61
CA GLN A 308 0.98 -77.15 13.33
C GLN A 308 2.20 -76.28 12.99
N LEU A 309 3.39 -76.88 12.90
CA LEU A 309 4.61 -76.20 12.43
C LEU A 309 4.52 -75.76 10.96
N GLU A 310 3.87 -76.56 10.11
CA GLU A 310 3.60 -76.20 8.72
C GLU A 310 2.66 -75.00 8.61
N GLN A 311 1.61 -74.94 9.43
CA GLN A 311 0.70 -73.80 9.49
C GLN A 311 1.38 -72.52 10.01
N HIS A 312 2.17 -72.62 11.08
CA HIS A 312 2.94 -71.48 11.60
C HIS A 312 3.97 -70.97 10.58
N ASN A 313 4.67 -71.87 9.88
CA ASN A 313 5.56 -71.48 8.79
C ASN A 313 4.83 -70.87 7.59
N ALA A 314 3.61 -71.34 7.29
CA ALA A 314 2.78 -70.74 6.24
C ALA A 314 2.36 -69.32 6.62
N HIS A 315 1.97 -69.08 7.88
CA HIS A 315 1.62 -67.76 8.39
C HIS A 315 2.83 -66.81 8.38
N LEU A 316 4.01 -67.26 8.84
CA LEU A 316 5.24 -66.47 8.76
C LEU A 316 5.61 -66.12 7.33
N LYS A 317 5.47 -67.05 6.38
CA LYS A 317 5.70 -66.77 4.95
C LYS A 317 4.75 -65.71 4.43
N ASP A 318 3.47 -65.77 4.79
CA ASP A 318 2.47 -64.78 4.38
C ASP A 318 2.77 -63.39 4.95
N THR A 319 3.12 -63.29 6.24
CA THR A 319 3.52 -62.02 6.87
C THR A 319 4.77 -61.45 6.23
N VAL A 320 5.77 -62.28 5.89
CA VAL A 320 6.98 -61.84 5.18
C VAL A 320 6.66 -61.32 3.79
N VAL A 321 5.72 -61.95 3.06
CA VAL A 321 5.27 -61.46 1.75
C VAL A 321 4.57 -60.11 1.89
N ARG A 322 3.64 -59.96 2.85
CA ARG A 322 2.99 -58.67 3.13
C ARG A 322 3.98 -57.58 3.52
N MET A 323 4.97 -57.89 4.35
CA MET A 323 6.03 -56.93 4.71
C MET A 323 6.89 -56.55 3.51
N ARG A 324 7.20 -57.50 2.62
CA ARG A 324 7.93 -57.21 1.38
C ARG A 324 7.13 -56.27 0.47
N ASP A 325 5.83 -56.50 0.32
CA ASP A 325 4.96 -55.68 -0.53
C ASP A 325 4.79 -54.27 0.05
N LEU A 326 4.61 -54.14 1.36
CA LEU A 326 4.61 -52.85 2.06
C LEU A 326 5.95 -52.12 1.90
N ALA A 327 7.07 -52.82 2.05
CA ALA A 327 8.40 -52.22 1.85
C ALA A 327 8.61 -51.76 0.39
N ALA A 328 8.08 -52.51 -0.58
CA ALA A 328 8.11 -52.11 -1.99
C ALA A 328 7.24 -50.86 -2.25
N HIS A 329 6.05 -50.79 -1.65
CA HIS A 329 5.17 -49.63 -1.73
C HIS A 329 5.82 -48.37 -1.12
N LEU A 330 6.33 -48.47 0.12
CA LEU A 330 7.00 -47.36 0.80
C LEU A 330 8.24 -46.89 0.04
N LYS A 331 8.98 -47.80 -0.58
CA LYS A 331 10.11 -47.45 -1.44
C LYS A 331 9.66 -46.70 -2.69
N HIS A 332 8.57 -47.13 -3.32
CA HIS A 332 8.01 -46.46 -4.49
C HIS A 332 7.50 -45.06 -4.12
N GLU A 333 6.75 -44.93 -3.03
CA GLU A 333 6.24 -43.67 -2.52
C GLU A 333 7.37 -42.68 -2.17
N THR A 334 8.39 -43.16 -1.44
CA THR A 334 9.60 -42.36 -1.16
C THR A 334 10.28 -41.91 -2.45
N GLN A 335 10.34 -42.76 -3.48
CA GLN A 335 10.96 -42.41 -4.76
C GLN A 335 10.14 -41.36 -5.52
N VAL A 336 8.82 -41.41 -5.47
CA VAL A 336 7.93 -40.41 -6.07
C VAL A 336 8.08 -39.07 -5.36
N LEU A 337 8.04 -39.07 -4.02
CA LEU A 337 8.25 -37.85 -3.22
C LEU A 337 9.63 -37.24 -3.46
N GLN A 338 10.68 -38.05 -3.58
CA GLN A 338 12.01 -37.57 -3.91
C GLN A 338 12.04 -36.87 -5.28
N LYS A 339 11.35 -37.43 -6.28
CA LYS A 339 11.28 -36.84 -7.62
C LYS A 339 10.51 -35.51 -7.61
N ASP A 340 9.42 -35.43 -6.87
CA ASP A 340 8.66 -34.18 -6.72
C ASP A 340 9.48 -33.10 -6.00
N LEU A 341 10.20 -33.47 -4.93
CA LEU A 341 11.13 -32.59 -4.24
C LEU A 341 12.23 -32.06 -5.17
N ASP A 342 12.82 -32.93 -6.00
CA ASP A 342 13.84 -32.53 -6.98
C ASP A 342 13.27 -31.58 -8.04
N GLN A 343 12.02 -31.82 -8.48
CA GLN A 343 11.32 -30.94 -9.40
C GLN A 343 11.04 -29.57 -8.75
N LYS A 344 10.50 -29.53 -7.54
CA LYS A 344 10.25 -28.27 -6.80
C LYS A 344 11.54 -27.50 -6.55
N ASN A 345 12.64 -28.19 -6.23
CA ASN A 345 13.96 -27.58 -6.11
C ASN A 345 14.49 -27.02 -7.44
N SER A 346 14.12 -27.59 -8.59
CA SER A 346 14.44 -27.01 -9.90
C SER A 346 13.62 -25.75 -10.19
N GLU A 347 12.32 -25.77 -9.92
CA GLU A 347 11.41 -24.62 -10.07
C GLU A 347 11.86 -23.43 -9.20
N VAL A 348 12.22 -23.68 -7.92
CA VAL A 348 12.74 -22.66 -7.01
C VAL A 348 14.04 -22.04 -7.53
N ARG A 349 14.95 -22.84 -8.10
CA ARG A 349 16.20 -22.34 -8.68
C ARG A 349 15.96 -21.47 -9.92
N GLU A 350 14.99 -21.83 -10.74
CA GLU A 350 14.62 -21.02 -11.91
C GLU A 350 13.99 -19.69 -11.49
N LEU A 351 13.05 -19.71 -10.54
CA LEU A 351 12.44 -18.51 -9.98
C LEU A 351 13.47 -17.58 -9.32
N ALA A 352 14.47 -18.14 -8.63
CA ALA A 352 15.57 -17.36 -8.07
C ALA A 352 16.37 -16.63 -9.15
N ARG A 353 16.69 -17.32 -10.27
CA ARG A 353 17.39 -16.70 -11.41
C ARG A 353 16.55 -15.62 -12.09
N THR A 354 15.24 -15.81 -12.24
CA THR A 354 14.38 -14.77 -12.82
C THR A 354 14.26 -13.57 -11.90
N LYS A 355 14.15 -13.79 -10.58
CA LYS A 355 14.17 -12.73 -9.57
C LYS A 355 15.46 -11.91 -9.64
N GLU A 356 16.61 -12.55 -9.73
CA GLU A 356 17.91 -11.87 -9.84
C GLU A 356 18.00 -11.00 -11.11
N LYS A 357 17.56 -11.53 -12.26
CA LYS A 357 17.51 -10.76 -13.52
C LYS A 357 16.60 -9.54 -13.44
N LEU A 358 15.41 -9.70 -12.85
CA LEU A 358 14.47 -8.59 -12.68
C LEU A 358 15.01 -7.55 -11.69
N SER A 359 15.65 -7.98 -10.60
CA SER A 359 16.31 -7.09 -9.64
C SER A 359 17.39 -6.25 -10.32
N ALA A 360 18.27 -6.89 -11.10
CA ALA A 360 19.32 -6.19 -11.85
C ALA A 360 18.74 -5.17 -12.85
N ARG A 361 17.61 -5.50 -13.50
CA ARG A 361 16.94 -4.56 -14.41
C ARG A 361 16.30 -3.38 -13.67
N ILE A 362 15.77 -3.60 -12.46
CA ILE A 362 15.25 -2.53 -11.61
C ILE A 362 16.40 -1.59 -11.20
N GLU A 363 17.51 -2.14 -10.71
CA GLU A 363 18.69 -1.36 -10.35
C GLU A 363 19.22 -0.52 -11.53
N GLU A 364 19.24 -1.09 -12.74
CA GLU A 364 19.63 -0.36 -13.95
C GLU A 364 18.66 0.81 -14.26
N MET A 365 17.35 0.60 -14.14
CA MET A 365 16.36 1.65 -14.35
C MET A 365 16.43 2.73 -13.26
N GLU A 366 16.69 2.35 -12.01
CA GLU A 366 16.89 3.29 -10.91
C GLU A 366 18.12 4.17 -11.15
N HIS A 367 19.23 3.59 -11.64
CA HIS A 367 20.42 4.35 -12.04
C HIS A 367 20.08 5.35 -13.17
N GLN A 368 19.37 4.91 -14.21
CA GLN A 368 18.94 5.78 -15.31
C GLN A 368 18.06 6.95 -14.84
N ILE A 369 17.15 6.69 -13.90
CA ILE A 369 16.31 7.74 -13.29
C ILE A 369 17.17 8.72 -12.50
N SER A 370 18.16 8.22 -11.74
CA SER A 370 19.10 9.06 -10.98
C SER A 370 19.88 9.99 -11.92
N ASP A 371 20.44 9.45 -13.01
CA ASP A 371 21.20 10.25 -13.99
C ASP A 371 20.33 11.36 -14.61
N LEU A 372 19.09 11.04 -14.96
CA LEU A 372 18.13 12.02 -15.51
C LEU A 372 17.73 13.08 -14.49
N GLN A 373 17.60 12.72 -13.21
CA GLN A 373 17.34 13.66 -12.13
C GLN A 373 18.52 14.63 -11.94
N GLU A 374 19.76 14.14 -11.98
CA GLU A 374 20.95 14.98 -11.92
C GLU A 374 21.03 15.95 -13.11
N GLN A 375 20.74 15.46 -14.33
CA GLN A 375 20.69 16.31 -15.52
C GLN A 375 19.62 17.41 -15.41
N ARG A 376 18.42 17.07 -14.91
CA ARG A 376 17.35 18.03 -14.65
C ARG A 376 17.79 19.09 -13.65
N ASP A 377 18.45 18.69 -12.56
CA ASP A 377 18.88 19.59 -11.51
C ASP A 377 20.01 20.52 -11.99
N ALA A 378 20.94 19.99 -12.79
CA ALA A 378 21.96 20.79 -13.47
C ALA A 378 21.35 21.84 -14.42
N PHE A 379 20.32 21.46 -15.19
CA PHE A 379 19.61 22.39 -16.07
C PHE A 379 18.84 23.46 -15.28
N LEU A 380 18.19 23.09 -14.18
CA LEU A 380 17.51 24.03 -13.29
C LEU A 380 18.50 25.04 -12.70
N TYR A 381 19.66 24.57 -12.25
CA TYR A 381 20.72 25.41 -11.72
C TYR A 381 21.26 26.40 -12.76
N LEU A 382 21.51 25.94 -13.99
CA LEU A 382 21.94 26.80 -15.08
C LEU A 382 20.91 27.88 -15.42
N ASN A 383 19.62 27.52 -15.47
CA ASN A 383 18.54 28.48 -15.70
C ASN A 383 18.46 29.53 -14.60
N LEU A 384 18.68 29.13 -13.33
CA LEU A 384 18.71 30.06 -12.21
C LEU A 384 19.85 31.08 -12.35
N ILE A 385 21.05 30.63 -12.74
CA ILE A 385 22.19 31.51 -13.01
C ILE A 385 21.87 32.47 -14.15
N LEU A 386 21.34 31.97 -15.27
CA LEU A 386 20.99 32.80 -16.43
C LEU A 386 19.97 33.87 -16.07
N SER A 387 18.93 33.51 -15.30
CA SER A 387 17.93 34.46 -14.81
C SER A 387 18.54 35.54 -13.91
N SER A 388 19.45 35.16 -13.01
CA SER A 388 20.18 36.13 -12.16
C SER A 388 21.06 37.09 -12.97
N ILE A 389 21.76 36.58 -14.00
CA ILE A 389 22.58 37.42 -14.89
C ILE A 389 21.69 38.39 -15.67
N GLN A 390 20.56 37.93 -16.21
CA GLN A 390 19.61 38.81 -16.92
C GLN A 390 19.07 39.92 -16.01
N LEU A 391 18.77 39.60 -14.75
CA LEU A 391 18.30 40.59 -13.79
C LEU A 391 19.38 41.66 -13.51
N GLN A 392 20.63 41.24 -13.27
CA GLN A 392 21.74 42.18 -13.05
C GLN A 392 21.98 43.08 -14.28
N PHE A 393 21.92 42.52 -15.48
CA PHE A 393 22.10 43.31 -16.71
C PHE A 393 20.96 44.32 -16.91
N THR A 394 19.73 43.93 -16.59
CA THR A 394 18.56 44.83 -16.64
C THR A 394 18.70 45.98 -15.66
N GLN A 395 19.17 45.72 -14.44
CA GLN A 395 19.43 46.75 -13.42
C GLN A 395 20.57 47.71 -13.79
N LEU A 396 21.54 47.28 -14.61
CA LEU A 396 22.63 48.15 -15.07
C LEU A 396 22.20 49.13 -16.18
N LEU A 397 21.13 48.81 -16.89
CA LEU A 397 20.61 49.58 -18.03
C LEU A 397 19.53 50.60 -17.65
N THR A 398 18.97 50.49 -16.46
CA THR A 398 17.98 51.41 -15.86
C THR A 398 18.64 52.30 -14.83
#